data_AF-A0A3E0HLU3-F1
#
_entry.id   AF-A0A3E0HLU3-F1
#
_cell.length_a   1.000
_cell.length_b   1.000
_cell.length_c   1.000
_cell.angle_alpha   90.00
_cell.angle_beta   90.00
_cell.angle_gamma   90.00
#
_symmetry.space_group_name_H-M   'P 1'
#
loop_
_entity.id
_entity.type
_entity.pdbx_description
1 polymer ?
#
loop_
_entity_poly.entity_id
_entity_poly.type
_entity_poly.pdbx_seq_one_letter_code
_entity_poly.pdbx_strand_id
1 'polypeptide(L)'
;MVPGPSRGLPDRLVFDLDLGPGTTVVACCRVAERLREILLADGLMPMATTSGSKGLQVYCSIDTADPLAPSAYAKSLAQQLARQTPGNVTATMAKAAGEGRVFIAWSQNNPAKTTISPYSLRGREHPTVATPVTWDEVSACRRPA
;
A
#
# COMPACT_ATOMS: atom_id res chain seq x y z
N MET A 1 -25.82 4.11 26.91
CA MET A 1 -24.81 4.10 25.83
C MET A 1 -23.80 3.02 26.18
N VAL A 2 -23.85 1.88 25.50
CA VAL A 2 -22.86 0.81 25.71
C VAL A 2 -21.56 1.32 25.09
N PRO A 3 -20.41 1.27 25.79
CA PRO A 3 -19.13 1.55 25.16
C PRO A 3 -19.01 0.66 23.93
N GLY A 4 -18.73 1.25 22.75
CA GLY A 4 -18.42 0.46 21.57
C GLY A 4 -17.24 -0.49 21.86
N PRO A 5 -17.08 -1.58 21.09
CA PRO A 5 -15.97 -2.49 21.29
C PRO A 5 -14.64 -1.72 21.30
N SER A 6 -13.80 -2.00 22.30
CA SER A 6 -12.44 -1.46 22.36
C SER A 6 -11.70 -1.89 21.10
N ARG A 7 -11.19 -0.94 20.31
CA ARG A 7 -10.36 -1.27 19.16
C ARG A 7 -9.08 -1.94 19.67
N GLY A 8 -8.80 -3.15 19.17
CA GLY A 8 -7.54 -3.82 19.44
C GLY A 8 -6.34 -3.03 18.89
N LEU A 9 -5.15 -3.41 19.32
CA LEU A 9 -3.91 -2.90 18.73
C LEU A 9 -3.83 -3.31 17.25
N PRO A 10 -3.22 -2.49 16.37
CA PRO A 10 -3.04 -2.86 14.97
C PRO A 10 -2.24 -4.16 14.83
N ASP A 11 -2.80 -5.11 14.09
CA ASP A 11 -2.16 -6.41 13.78
C ASP A 11 -1.61 -6.46 12.35
N ARG A 12 -1.80 -5.38 11.59
CA ARG A 12 -1.42 -5.27 10.18
C ARG A 12 -0.86 -3.91 9.84
N LEU A 13 0.17 -3.94 9.01
CA LEU A 13 0.73 -2.79 8.30
C LEU A 13 0.26 -2.84 6.85
N VAL A 14 -0.05 -1.70 6.25
CA VAL A 14 -0.45 -1.59 4.85
C VAL A 14 0.22 -0.43 4.13
N PHE A 15 0.67 -0.67 2.90
CA PHE A 15 1.08 0.34 1.94
C PHE A 15 0.15 0.28 0.73
N ASP A 16 -0.70 1.28 0.58
CA ASP A 16 -1.60 1.40 -0.57
C ASP A 16 -0.90 2.23 -1.67
N LEU A 17 -0.65 1.61 -2.82
CA LEU A 17 0.13 2.17 -3.93
C LEU A 17 -0.81 2.67 -5.01
N ASP A 18 -0.99 3.97 -5.04
CA ASP A 18 -1.88 4.65 -5.98
C ASP A 18 -1.13 5.18 -7.20
N LEU A 19 -1.76 5.04 -8.36
CA LEU A 19 -1.28 5.60 -9.62
C LEU A 19 -1.53 7.12 -9.65
N GLY A 20 -0.46 7.92 -9.71
CA GLY A 20 -0.54 9.31 -10.15
C GLY A 20 -0.82 9.38 -11.67
N PRO A 21 -1.27 10.54 -12.18
CA PRO A 21 -1.54 10.71 -13.62
C PRO A 21 -0.33 10.35 -14.47
N GLY A 22 -0.51 9.55 -15.52
CA GLY A 22 0.56 9.08 -16.40
C GLY A 22 1.35 7.87 -15.91
N THR A 23 1.03 7.32 -14.73
CA THR A 23 1.60 6.04 -14.26
C THR A 23 0.72 4.85 -14.61
N THR A 24 1.33 3.66 -14.56
CA THR A 24 0.66 2.39 -14.83
C THR A 24 0.88 1.43 -13.66
N VAL A 25 0.07 0.37 -13.59
CA VAL A 25 0.22 -0.69 -12.57
C VAL A 25 1.64 -1.28 -12.55
N VAL A 26 2.34 -1.28 -13.69
CA VAL A 26 3.75 -1.71 -13.77
C VAL A 26 4.62 -0.87 -12.83
N ALA A 27 4.40 0.44 -12.75
CA ALA A 27 5.13 1.31 -11.82
C ALA A 27 4.80 0.96 -10.36
N CYS A 28 3.54 0.67 -10.03
CA CYS A 28 3.19 0.16 -8.69
C CYS A 28 3.92 -1.14 -8.37
N CYS A 29 4.01 -2.08 -9.31
CA CYS A 29 4.76 -3.33 -9.11
C CYS A 29 6.24 -3.08 -8.80
N ARG A 30 6.91 -2.18 -9.52
CA ARG A 30 8.33 -1.84 -9.24
C ARG A 30 8.51 -1.18 -7.87
N VAL A 31 7.56 -0.35 -7.45
CA VAL A 31 7.58 0.26 -6.10
C VAL A 31 7.29 -0.80 -5.03
N ALA A 32 6.37 -1.72 -5.28
CA ALA A 32 6.03 -2.81 -4.37
C ALA A 32 7.21 -3.77 -4.14
N GLU A 33 8.00 -4.08 -5.18
CA GLU A 33 9.21 -4.89 -5.05
C GLU A 33 10.25 -4.23 -4.14
N ARG A 34 10.45 -2.92 -4.29
CA ARG A 34 11.36 -2.17 -3.41
C ARG A 34 10.86 -2.12 -1.97
N LEU A 35 9.55 -1.97 -1.78
CA LEU A 35 8.95 -2.11 -0.45
C LEU A 35 9.18 -3.51 0.11
N ARG A 36 8.97 -4.56 -0.70
CA ARG A 36 9.19 -5.96 -0.30
C ARG A 36 10.61 -6.18 0.20
N GLU A 37 11.61 -5.70 -0.54
CA GLU A 37 13.03 -5.84 -0.17
C GLU A 37 13.31 -5.23 1.21
N ILE A 38 12.83 -4.01 1.46
CA ILE A 38 13.05 -3.32 2.74
C ILE A 38 12.26 -4.00 3.87
N LEU A 39 11.00 -4.37 3.62
CA LEU A 39 10.16 -5.06 4.61
C LEU A 39 10.76 -6.41 5.02
N LEU A 40 11.29 -7.19 4.06
CA LEU A 40 11.99 -8.44 4.36
C LEU A 40 13.27 -8.19 5.17
N ALA A 41 14.04 -7.15 4.84
CA ALA A 41 15.24 -6.78 5.60
C ALA A 41 14.91 -6.36 7.04
N ASP A 42 13.74 -5.77 7.27
CA ASP A 42 13.22 -5.40 8.58
C ASP A 42 12.55 -6.58 9.32
N GLY A 43 12.59 -7.80 8.75
CA GLY A 43 12.05 -9.02 9.37
C GLY A 43 10.53 -9.19 9.21
N LEU A 44 9.90 -8.41 8.33
CA LEU A 44 8.47 -8.51 8.03
C LEU A 44 8.22 -9.43 6.83
N MET A 45 7.01 -9.99 6.78
CA MET A 45 6.58 -10.88 5.69
C MET A 45 5.52 -10.18 4.82
N PRO A 46 5.94 -9.53 3.72
CA PRO A 46 5.03 -8.76 2.89
C PRO A 46 4.22 -9.64 1.92
N MET A 47 2.93 -9.35 1.81
CA MET A 47 1.99 -9.95 0.86
C MET A 47 1.44 -8.87 -0.08
N ALA A 48 1.31 -9.18 -1.37
CA ALA A 48 0.80 -8.27 -2.37
C ALA A 48 -0.66 -8.57 -2.72
N THR A 49 -1.45 -7.51 -2.94
CA THR A 49 -2.85 -7.58 -3.33
C THR A 49 -3.12 -6.52 -4.39
N THR A 50 -3.71 -6.90 -5.53
CA THR A 50 -4.28 -5.90 -6.45
C THR A 50 -5.44 -5.20 -5.74
N SER A 51 -5.58 -3.88 -5.88
CA SER A 51 -6.68 -3.20 -5.18
C SER A 51 -8.05 -3.48 -5.78
N GLY A 52 -8.11 -4.12 -6.97
CA GLY A 52 -9.31 -4.22 -7.79
C GLY A 52 -9.70 -2.92 -8.48
N SER A 53 -8.92 -1.84 -8.32
CA SER A 53 -9.14 -0.56 -8.99
C SER A 53 -7.96 -0.26 -9.92
N LYS A 54 -7.03 0.60 -9.50
CA LYS A 54 -5.91 1.05 -10.32
C LYS A 54 -4.54 0.64 -9.79
N GLY A 55 -4.46 0.27 -8.52
CA GLY A 55 -3.21 0.18 -7.76
C GLY A 55 -2.95 -1.20 -7.15
N LEU A 56 -1.97 -1.23 -6.26
CA LEU A 56 -1.55 -2.42 -5.51
C LEU A 56 -1.49 -2.08 -4.02
N GLN A 57 -1.74 -3.06 -3.16
CA GLN A 57 -1.58 -2.96 -1.71
C GLN A 57 -0.54 -3.98 -1.26
N VAL A 58 0.35 -3.56 -0.35
CA VAL A 58 1.32 -4.44 0.30
C VAL A 58 0.99 -4.50 1.78
N TYR A 59 0.75 -5.70 2.29
CA TYR A 59 0.40 -5.97 3.69
C TYR A 59 1.52 -6.70 4.41
N CYS A 60 1.73 -6.41 5.69
CA CYS A 60 2.51 -7.25 6.60
C CYS A 60 1.71 -7.51 7.86
N SER A 61 1.79 -8.73 8.40
CA SER A 61 1.40 -8.98 9.78
C SER A 61 2.41 -8.33 10.71
N ILE A 62 1.92 -7.69 11.78
CA ILE A 62 2.74 -7.03 12.79
C ILE A 62 2.19 -7.33 14.18
N ASP A 63 3.06 -7.20 15.18
CA ASP A 63 2.67 -7.07 16.58
C ASP A 63 3.21 -5.73 17.09
N THR A 64 2.39 -4.95 17.79
CA THR A 64 2.77 -3.63 18.29
C THR A 64 2.09 -3.35 19.61
N ALA A 65 2.85 -2.77 20.55
CA ALA A 65 2.32 -2.21 21.78
C ALA A 65 1.80 -0.76 21.60
N ASP A 66 2.17 -0.10 20.50
CA ASP A 66 1.80 1.27 20.19
C ASP A 66 0.91 1.33 18.92
N PRO A 67 -0.35 1.78 19.03
CA PRO A 67 -1.25 1.95 17.88
C PRO A 67 -0.75 2.91 16.79
N LEU A 68 0.18 3.82 17.11
CA LEU A 68 0.68 4.83 16.18
C LEU A 68 1.98 4.42 15.46
N ALA A 69 2.71 3.45 16.02
CA ALA A 69 3.98 2.97 15.48
C ALA A 69 3.88 2.49 14.01
N PRO A 70 2.85 1.75 13.58
CA PRO A 70 2.74 1.31 12.18
C PRO A 70 2.63 2.47 11.19
N SER A 71 1.88 3.51 11.56
CA SER A 71 1.73 4.73 10.75
C SER A 71 3.04 5.52 10.67
N ALA A 72 3.77 5.65 11.78
CA ALA A 72 5.06 6.31 11.82
C ALA A 72 6.11 5.56 10.95
N TYR A 73 6.17 4.23 11.08
CA TYR A 73 7.03 3.37 10.28
C TYR A 73 6.71 3.50 8.78
N ALA A 74 5.45 3.33 8.40
CA ALA A 74 5.03 3.42 7.00
C ALA A 74 5.33 4.80 6.39
N LYS A 75 5.13 5.88 7.16
CA LYS A 75 5.45 7.25 6.74
C LYS A 75 6.94 7.42 6.50
N SER A 76 7.78 6.94 7.42
CA SER A 76 9.24 7.01 7.28
C SER A 76 9.71 6.31 6.00
N LEU A 77 9.23 5.09 5.78
CA LEU A 77 9.59 4.29 4.60
C LEU A 77 9.12 4.92 3.29
N ALA A 78 7.89 5.42 3.25
CA ALA A 78 7.36 6.13 2.09
C ALA A 78 8.20 7.39 1.76
N GLN A 79 8.58 8.16 2.78
CA GLN A 79 9.42 9.35 2.60
C GLN A 79 10.84 9.00 2.16
N GLN A 80 11.41 7.90 2.68
CA GLN A 80 12.71 7.40 2.25
C GLN A 80 12.70 7.02 0.76
N LEU A 81 11.72 6.23 0.32
CA LEU A 81 11.60 5.83 -1.09
C LEU A 81 11.35 7.05 -2.00
N ALA A 82 10.54 8.01 -1.56
CA ALA A 82 10.34 9.26 -2.29
C ALA A 82 11.63 10.10 -2.42
N ARG A 83 12.53 10.08 -1.42
CA ARG A 83 13.84 10.73 -1.53
C ARG A 83 14.82 10.00 -2.44
N GLN A 84 14.80 8.67 -2.43
CA GLN A 84 15.69 7.85 -3.25
C GLN A 84 15.33 7.89 -4.74
N THR A 85 14.03 7.97 -5.06
CA THR A 85 13.54 8.01 -6.46
C THR A 85 12.43 9.05 -6.62
N PRO A 86 12.74 10.35 -6.52
CA PRO A 86 11.75 11.42 -6.50
C PRO A 86 10.96 11.57 -7.81
N GLY A 87 11.47 11.03 -8.92
CA GLY A 87 10.77 10.98 -10.22
C GLY A 87 9.76 9.82 -10.35
N ASN A 88 9.77 8.85 -9.43
CA ASN A 88 8.93 7.66 -9.51
C ASN A 88 7.96 7.53 -8.32
N VAL A 89 8.33 8.08 -7.15
CA VAL A 89 7.63 7.87 -5.89
C VAL A 89 7.33 9.20 -5.20
N THR A 90 6.16 9.30 -4.60
CA THR A 90 5.81 10.38 -3.66
C THR A 90 5.17 9.83 -2.39
N ALA A 91 5.40 10.50 -1.26
CA ALA A 91 4.75 10.23 0.02
C ALA A 91 3.68 11.28 0.38
N THR A 92 3.36 12.18 -0.56
CA THR A 92 2.40 13.27 -0.36
C THR A 92 1.39 13.31 -1.50
N MET A 93 0.09 13.28 -1.17
CA MET A 93 -1.00 13.20 -2.15
C MET A 93 -1.05 14.41 -3.09
N ALA A 94 -0.85 15.63 -2.57
CA ALA A 94 -0.84 16.86 -3.39
C ALA A 94 0.21 16.81 -4.52
N LYS A 95 1.35 16.16 -4.27
CA LYS A 95 2.42 15.95 -5.25
C LYS A 95 2.11 14.84 -6.26
N ALA A 96 1.25 13.89 -5.90
CA ALA A 96 0.86 12.80 -6.78
C ALA A 96 -0.05 13.26 -7.92
N ALA A 97 -0.83 14.32 -7.69
CA ALA A 97 -1.81 14.83 -8.66
C ALA A 97 -1.20 15.43 -9.94
N GLY A 98 0.12 15.67 -10.01
CA GLY A 98 0.74 16.41 -11.12
C GLY A 98 1.90 15.73 -11.86
N GLU A 99 2.50 14.63 -11.38
CA GLU A 99 3.89 14.32 -11.75
C GLU A 99 4.22 12.87 -12.20
N GLY A 100 3.30 12.02 -12.64
CA GLY A 100 3.73 10.71 -13.17
C GLY A 100 4.42 9.81 -12.14
N ARG A 101 4.02 9.93 -10.87
CA ARG A 101 4.60 9.18 -9.73
C ARG A 101 3.58 8.25 -9.10
N VAL A 102 4.08 7.16 -8.53
CA VAL A 102 3.31 6.31 -7.61
C VAL A 102 3.26 6.98 -6.24
N PHE A 103 2.05 7.12 -5.70
CA PHE A 103 1.84 7.59 -4.35
C PHE A 103 1.82 6.40 -3.38
N ILE A 104 2.67 6.44 -2.35
CA ILE A 104 2.62 5.49 -1.25
C ILE A 104 1.73 6.08 -0.17
N ALA A 105 0.47 5.64 -0.11
CA ALA A 105 -0.54 6.09 0.85
C ALA A 105 -0.34 5.44 2.23
N TRP A 106 0.76 5.77 2.89
CA TRP A 106 1.11 5.29 4.24
C TRP A 106 0.06 5.62 5.32
N SER A 107 -0.76 6.65 5.08
CA SER A 107 -1.75 7.12 6.07
C SER A 107 -2.86 6.12 6.37
N GLN A 108 -3.03 5.07 5.57
CA GLN A 108 -4.01 4.01 5.81
C GLN A 108 -3.76 3.23 7.12
N ASN A 109 -2.55 3.34 7.68
CA ASN A 109 -2.20 2.79 8.99
C ASN A 109 -2.68 3.66 10.17
N ASN A 110 -3.36 4.79 9.91
CA ASN A 110 -4.01 5.54 10.98
C ASN A 110 -5.19 4.70 11.51
N PRO A 111 -5.31 4.47 12.84
CA PRO A 111 -6.38 3.67 13.42
C PRO A 111 -7.81 4.14 13.09
N ALA A 112 -7.99 5.39 12.65
CA ALA A 112 -9.28 5.94 12.23
C ALA A 112 -9.63 5.66 10.76
N LYS A 113 -8.69 5.13 9.96
CA LYS A 113 -8.89 4.81 8.54
C LYS A 113 -9.16 3.33 8.32
N THR A 114 -9.64 3.02 7.12
CA THR A 114 -9.90 1.65 6.68
C THR A 114 -9.31 1.44 5.29
N THR A 115 -8.90 0.21 5.02
CA THR A 115 -8.51 -0.24 3.67
C THR A 115 -9.46 -1.34 3.25
N ILE A 116 -9.71 -1.47 1.94
CA ILE A 116 -10.51 -2.57 1.43
C ILE A 116 -9.90 -3.93 1.84
N SER A 117 -10.75 -4.87 2.22
CA SER A 117 -10.30 -6.21 2.56
C SER A 117 -9.87 -6.98 1.31
N PRO A 118 -8.81 -7.80 1.38
CA PRO A 118 -8.58 -8.86 0.40
C PRO A 118 -9.86 -9.66 0.11
N TYR A 119 -10.04 -10.03 -1.15
CA TYR A 119 -11.22 -10.69 -1.72
C TYR A 119 -12.52 -9.88 -1.77
N SER A 120 -12.51 -8.62 -1.31
CA SER A 120 -13.70 -7.76 -1.41
C SER A 120 -13.94 -7.28 -2.85
N LEU A 121 -15.21 -7.24 -3.26
CA LEU A 121 -15.66 -6.66 -4.53
C LEU A 121 -15.50 -5.13 -4.54
N ARG A 122 -15.31 -4.57 -5.73
CA ARG A 122 -15.35 -3.14 -5.97
C ARG A 122 -16.69 -2.71 -6.53
N GLY A 123 -17.29 -1.68 -5.94
CA GLY A 123 -18.42 -0.97 -6.52
C GLY A 123 -18.00 -0.12 -7.71
N ARG A 124 -17.68 -0.75 -8.84
CA ARG A 124 -17.32 -0.14 -10.12
C ARG A 124 -18.13 -0.78 -11.25
N GLU A 125 -18.00 -0.26 -12.47
CA GLU A 125 -18.68 -0.79 -13.66
C GLU A 125 -18.40 -2.28 -13.88
N HIS A 126 -17.14 -2.70 -13.71
CA HIS A 126 -16.76 -4.11 -13.71
C HIS A 126 -16.66 -4.63 -12.28
N PRO A 127 -17.11 -5.87 -12.01
CA PRO A 127 -17.10 -6.49 -10.68
C PRO A 127 -15.71 -7.02 -10.33
N THR A 128 -14.73 -6.13 -10.30
CA THR A 128 -13.35 -6.47 -9.93
C THR A 128 -13.21 -6.70 -8.43
N VAL A 129 -12.14 -7.38 -8.04
CA VAL A 129 -11.88 -7.83 -6.65
C VAL A 129 -10.53 -7.29 -6.19
N ALA A 130 -10.40 -7.01 -4.89
CA ALA A 130 -9.09 -6.81 -4.27
C ALA A 130 -8.36 -8.15 -4.12
N THR A 131 -7.70 -8.61 -5.20
CA THR A 131 -7.21 -9.98 -5.33
C THR A 131 -5.78 -10.12 -4.83
N PRO A 132 -5.49 -10.96 -3.81
CA PRO A 132 -4.13 -11.37 -3.46
C PRO A 132 -3.39 -11.95 -4.67
N VAL A 133 -2.13 -11.57 -4.82
CA VAL A 133 -1.27 -12.02 -5.92
C VAL A 133 0.09 -12.44 -5.38
N THR A 134 0.74 -13.33 -6.11
CA THR A 134 2.10 -13.76 -5.81
C THR A 134 3.11 -12.68 -6.18
N TRP A 135 4.27 -12.72 -5.54
CA TRP A 135 5.37 -11.84 -5.93
C TRP A 135 5.90 -12.15 -7.33
N ASP A 136 5.77 -13.40 -7.80
CA ASP A 136 6.15 -13.76 -9.18
C ASP A 136 5.23 -13.09 -10.20
N GLU A 137 3.92 -13.00 -9.93
CA GLU A 137 2.97 -12.24 -10.76
C GLU A 137 3.30 -10.73 -10.77
N VAL A 138 3.61 -10.17 -9.60
CA VAL A 138 4.06 -8.76 -9.48
C VAL A 138 5.33 -8.55 -10.31
N SER A 139 6.31 -9.46 -10.18
CA SER A 139 7.56 -9.42 -10.91
C SER A 139 7.43 -9.72 -12.39
N ALA A 140 6.37 -10.41 -12.83
CA ALA A 140 6.07 -10.67 -14.24
C ALA A 140 5.28 -9.53 -14.92
N CYS A 141 4.69 -8.59 -14.17
CA CYS A 141 3.93 -7.48 -14.74
C CYS A 141 4.82 -6.59 -15.65
N ARG A 142 4.55 -6.59 -16.96
CA ARG A 142 5.31 -5.81 -17.97
C ARG A 142 4.48 -4.76 -18.71
N ARG A 143 3.15 -4.85 -18.64
CA ARG A 143 2.24 -3.97 -19.36
C ARG A 143 1.01 -3.65 -18.50
N PRO A 144 0.41 -2.47 -18.63
CA PRO A 144 -0.95 -2.25 -18.13
C PRO A 144 -1.93 -3.18 -18.86
N ALA A 145 -3.04 -3.49 -18.19
CA ALA A 145 -4.21 -4.10 -18.84
C ALA A 145 -4.87 -3.10 -19.80
#